data_AF-H2G0D7-F1
#
_entry.id   AF-H2G0D7-F1
#
_cell.length_a   1.000
_cell.length_b   1.000
_cell.length_c   1.000
_cell.angle_alpha   90.00
_cell.angle_beta   90.00
_cell.angle_gamma   90.00
#
_symmetry.space_group_name_H-M   'P 1'
#
loop_
_entity.id
_entity.type
_entity.pdbx_description
1 polymer ?
#
loop_
_entity_poly.entity_id
_entity_poly.type
_entity_poly.pdbx_seq_one_letter_code
_entity_poly.pdbx_strand_id
1 'polypeptide(L)'
;MPVWHCAHAERLPHAPVVPATAEVRLIVGQGHRLPAVLLADLVLALNGVQPEVEDETAWLAAGRPGAPIMLGFNLTSVAEDLAWQGTLPLSSSQKRELWSRLCSLNAAR
;
A
#
# COMPACT_ATOMS: atom_id res chain seq x y z
N MET A 1 13.29 -25.15 -6.82
CA MET A 1 12.32 -24.19 -6.23
C MET A 1 12.68 -22.81 -6.73
N PRO A 2 11.74 -21.96 -7.20
CA PRO A 2 12.12 -20.61 -7.61
C PRO A 2 12.47 -19.82 -6.35
N VAL A 3 13.69 -19.29 -6.32
CA VAL A 3 14.18 -18.42 -5.24
C VAL A 3 13.43 -17.10 -5.37
N TRP A 4 12.52 -16.87 -4.43
CA TRP A 4 11.75 -15.63 -4.32
C TRP A 4 12.73 -14.47 -4.12
N HIS A 5 12.94 -13.66 -5.15
CA HIS A 5 13.73 -12.43 -5.06
C HIS A 5 12.75 -11.27 -4.92
N CYS A 6 12.51 -10.82 -3.69
CA CYS A 6 11.98 -9.47 -3.50
C CYS A 6 13.16 -8.51 -3.51
N ALA A 7 13.22 -7.61 -4.50
CA ALA A 7 14.11 -6.46 -4.50
C ALA A 7 13.57 -5.35 -3.58
N HIS A 8 13.11 -5.69 -2.37
CA HIS A 8 12.95 -4.68 -1.34
C HIS A 8 14.35 -4.22 -1.01
N ALA A 9 14.62 -2.93 -1.16
CA ALA A 9 15.89 -2.39 -0.78
C ALA A 9 15.98 -2.41 0.76
N GLU A 10 16.50 -3.49 1.34
CA GLU A 10 17.58 -3.26 2.30
C GLU A 10 18.60 -2.44 1.52
N ARG A 11 18.59 -1.13 1.77
CA ARG A 11 19.26 -0.13 0.95
C ARG A 11 20.75 -0.43 0.94
N LEU A 12 21.20 -1.17 -0.07
CA LEU A 12 22.62 -1.30 -0.37
C LEU A 12 23.14 0.12 -0.61
N PRO A 13 24.32 0.50 -0.07
CA PRO A 13 24.82 1.88 -0.07
C PRO A 13 25.00 2.51 -1.46
N HIS A 14 24.80 1.74 -2.54
CA HIS A 14 24.93 2.17 -3.93
C HIS A 14 23.73 1.82 -4.81
N ALA A 15 22.56 1.47 -4.23
CA ALA A 15 21.36 1.25 -5.04
C ALA A 15 20.94 2.56 -5.74
N PRO A 16 20.65 2.54 -7.06
CA PRO A 16 20.22 3.72 -7.79
C PRO A 16 19.00 4.36 -7.13
N VAL A 17 19.00 5.68 -7.05
CA VAL A 17 17.89 6.47 -6.48
C VAL A 17 16.71 6.35 -7.44
N VAL A 18 15.75 5.49 -7.11
CA VAL A 18 14.50 5.39 -7.85
C VAL A 18 13.68 6.66 -7.56
N PRO A 19 13.18 7.39 -8.57
CA PRO A 19 12.40 8.60 -8.34
C PRO A 19 11.07 8.28 -7.64
N ALA A 20 10.96 8.69 -6.38
CA ALA A 20 9.77 8.57 -5.56
C ALA A 20 8.68 9.54 -6.05
N THR A 21 7.84 9.09 -6.99
CA THR A 21 6.77 9.94 -7.57
C THR A 21 5.47 9.18 -7.84
N ALA A 22 5.27 7.99 -7.24
CA ALA A 22 3.96 7.38 -7.28
C ALA A 22 3.04 8.12 -6.31
N GLU A 23 1.95 8.72 -6.79
CA GLU A 23 0.85 9.06 -5.89
C GLU A 23 0.30 7.75 -5.30
N VAL A 24 0.39 7.63 -3.97
CA VAL A 24 -0.12 6.47 -3.22
C VAL A 24 -1.32 6.94 -2.42
N ARG A 25 -2.43 6.20 -2.53
CA ARG A 25 -3.65 6.47 -1.78
C ARG A 25 -4.02 5.28 -0.90
N LEU A 26 -4.30 5.54 0.38
CA LEU A 26 -4.82 4.55 1.32
C LEU A 26 -6.27 4.88 1.61
N ILE A 27 -7.16 3.94 1.30
CA ILE A 27 -8.57 4.05 1.62
C ILE A 27 -8.84 3.26 2.90
N VAL A 28 -9.40 3.92 3.90
CA VAL A 28 -9.75 3.30 5.18
C VAL A 28 -11.26 3.22 5.31
N GLY A 29 -11.77 2.03 5.62
CA GLY A 29 -13.19 1.79 5.79
C GLY A 29 -13.81 2.64 6.89
N GLN A 30 -15.10 2.86 6.77
CA GLN A 30 -15.86 3.77 7.62
C GLN A 30 -15.67 3.47 9.11
N GLY A 31 -15.36 4.51 9.90
CA GLY A 31 -15.19 4.40 11.35
C GLY A 31 -13.93 3.66 11.81
N HIS A 32 -13.08 3.22 10.88
CA HIS A 32 -11.78 2.66 11.19
C HIS A 32 -10.68 3.72 11.11
N ARG A 33 -9.57 3.45 11.81
CA ARG A 33 -8.35 4.24 11.70
C ARG A 33 -7.20 3.31 11.36
N LEU A 34 -6.33 3.79 10.47
CA LEU A 34 -5.08 3.10 10.20
C LEU A 34 -4.15 3.26 11.42
N PRO A 35 -3.65 2.17 12.01
CA PRO A 35 -2.68 2.27 13.10
C PRO A 35 -1.43 3.05 12.66
N ALA A 36 -0.96 3.98 13.49
CA ALA A 36 0.18 4.84 13.16
C ALA A 36 1.47 4.03 12.86
N VAL A 37 1.66 2.91 13.55
CA VAL A 37 2.77 1.98 13.30
C VAL A 37 2.68 1.38 11.89
N LEU A 38 1.49 0.94 11.48
CA LEU A 38 1.28 0.39 10.14
C LEU A 38 1.49 1.46 9.06
N LEU A 39 1.05 2.70 9.31
CA LEU A 39 1.33 3.81 8.39
C LEU A 39 2.83 4.07 8.25
N ALA A 40 3.57 4.09 9.36
CA ALA A 40 5.03 4.27 9.34
C ALA A 40 5.72 3.13 8.56
N ASP A 41 5.32 1.88 8.80
CA ASP A 41 5.84 0.71 8.07
C ASP A 41 5.54 0.79 6.56
N LEU A 42 4.35 1.25 6.18
CA LEU A 42 3.97 1.46 4.78
C LEU A 42 4.81 2.57 4.13
N VAL A 43 5.03 3.69 4.81
CA VAL A 43 5.90 4.77 4.30
C VAL A 43 7.31 4.25 4.06
N LEU A 44 7.85 3.42 4.97
CA LEU A 44 9.15 2.78 4.78
C LEU A 44 9.15 1.87 3.55
N ALA A 45 8.13 1.03 3.40
CA ALA A 45 8.00 0.10 2.27
C ALA A 45 7.81 0.82 0.91
N LEU A 46 7.26 2.04 0.94
CA LEU A 46 7.05 2.92 -0.21
C LEU A 46 8.22 3.89 -0.42
N ASN A 47 9.41 3.58 0.08
CA ASN A 47 10.63 4.39 -0.08
C ASN A 47 10.48 5.85 0.41
N GLY A 48 9.69 6.07 1.46
CA GLY A 48 9.45 7.39 2.05
C GLY A 48 8.34 8.20 1.38
N VAL A 49 7.63 7.66 0.39
CA VAL A 49 6.44 8.29 -0.17
C VAL A 49 5.38 8.39 0.91
N GLN A 50 4.89 9.61 1.16
CA GLN A 50 3.79 9.85 2.07
C GLN A 50 2.47 9.59 1.34
N PRO A 51 1.70 8.57 1.75
CA PRO A 51 0.45 8.29 1.09
C PRO A 51 -0.63 9.27 1.54
N GLU A 52 -1.54 9.59 0.63
CA GLU A 52 -2.77 10.30 0.95
C GLU A 52 -3.75 9.32 1.61
N VAL A 53 -4.14 9.59 2.86
CA VAL A 53 -5.09 8.74 3.60
C VAL A 53 -6.48 9.34 3.49
N GLU A 54 -7.43 8.56 2.99
CA GLU A 54 -8.80 8.98 2.74
C GLU A 54 -9.79 8.00 3.39
N ASP A 55 -10.90 8.51 3.93
CA ASP A 55 -12.01 7.68 4.43
C ASP A 55 -12.82 7.13 3.25
N GLU A 56 -13.27 5.88 3.34
CA GLU A 56 -14.05 5.20 2.30
C GLU A 56 -15.31 6.01 1.92
N THR A 57 -15.98 6.66 2.88
CA THR A 57 -17.17 7.50 2.61
C THR A 57 -16.81 8.71 1.77
N ALA A 58 -15.71 9.39 2.12
CA ALA A 58 -15.23 10.55 1.38
C ALA A 58 -14.79 10.17 -0.03
N TRP A 59 -14.06 9.07 -0.14
CA TRP A 59 -13.61 8.51 -1.42
C TRP A 59 -14.78 8.11 -2.33
N LEU A 60 -15.80 7.45 -1.78
CA LEU A 60 -17.02 7.09 -2.52
C LEU A 60 -17.82 8.34 -2.93
N ALA A 61 -17.96 9.32 -2.04
CA ALA A 61 -18.67 10.57 -2.32
C ALA A 61 -17.97 11.41 -3.40
N ALA A 62 -16.64 11.33 -3.49
CA ALA A 62 -15.83 11.96 -4.53
C ALA A 62 -15.87 11.22 -5.89
N GLY A 63 -16.62 10.11 -5.99
CA GLY A 63 -16.75 9.34 -7.23
C GLY A 63 -15.58 8.38 -7.48
N ARG A 64 -14.94 7.88 -6.42
CA ARG A 64 -13.80 6.93 -6.48
C ARG A 64 -12.61 7.44 -7.28
N PRO A 65 -12.04 8.60 -6.93
CA PRO A 65 -10.79 9.07 -7.54
C PRO A 65 -9.71 8.00 -7.47
N GLY A 66 -9.10 7.71 -8.62
CA GLY A 66 -8.05 6.72 -8.79
C GLY A 66 -6.66 7.28 -8.47
N ALA A 67 -5.73 6.40 -8.14
CA ALA A 67 -4.31 6.71 -8.00
C ALA A 67 -3.46 5.56 -8.58
N PRO A 68 -2.19 5.80 -8.98
CA PRO A 68 -1.28 4.76 -9.45
C PRO A 68 -1.13 3.58 -8.50
N ILE A 69 -1.15 3.84 -7.19
CA ILE A 69 -1.15 2.81 -6.15
C ILE A 69 -2.29 3.10 -5.18
N MET A 70 -3.26 2.19 -5.12
CA MET A 70 -4.37 2.27 -4.17
C MET A 70 -4.37 1.04 -3.26
N LEU A 71 -4.42 1.25 -1.95
CA LEU A 71 -4.50 0.19 -0.94
C LEU A 71 -5.73 0.40 -0.07
N GLY A 72 -6.50 -0.68 0.16
CA GLY A 72 -7.71 -0.65 0.99
C GLY A 72 -7.54 -1.33 2.35
N PHE A 73 -8.05 -0.72 3.40
CA PHE A 73 -8.08 -1.30 4.75
C PHE A 73 -9.49 -1.25 5.34
N ASN A 74 -10.04 -2.38 5.78
CA ASN A 74 -11.37 -2.49 6.39
C ASN A 74 -12.53 -1.99 5.53
N LEU A 75 -12.40 -2.04 4.21
CA LEU A 75 -13.45 -1.55 3.30
C LEU A 75 -14.76 -2.34 3.47
N THR A 76 -15.88 -1.62 3.39
CA THR A 76 -17.22 -2.21 3.45
C THR A 76 -17.61 -2.88 2.13
N SER A 77 -16.98 -2.48 1.03
CA SER A 77 -17.20 -3.05 -0.29
C SER A 77 -15.88 -3.41 -0.97
N VAL A 78 -15.88 -4.48 -1.77
CA VAL A 78 -14.74 -4.83 -2.62
C VAL A 78 -14.66 -3.79 -3.74
N ALA A 79 -13.47 -3.20 -3.92
CA ALA A 79 -13.19 -2.31 -5.03
C ALA A 79 -12.15 -2.94 -5.96
N GLU A 80 -12.50 -3.05 -7.24
CA GLU A 80 -11.66 -3.70 -8.26
C GLU A 80 -10.41 -2.87 -8.60
N ASP A 81 -10.45 -1.57 -8.34
CA ASP A 81 -9.39 -0.62 -8.69
C ASP A 81 -8.22 -0.61 -7.68
N LEU A 82 -8.28 -1.45 -6.63
CA LEU A 82 -7.27 -1.51 -5.59
C LEU A 82 -6.15 -2.49 -5.94
N ALA A 83 -4.91 -2.06 -5.79
CA ALA A 83 -3.74 -2.93 -5.93
C ALA A 83 -3.69 -4.01 -4.84
N TRP A 84 -4.28 -3.73 -3.68
CA TRP A 84 -4.46 -4.68 -2.58
C TRP A 84 -5.54 -4.18 -1.60
N GLN A 85 -6.23 -5.11 -0.94
CA GLN A 85 -7.16 -4.81 0.15
C GLN A 85 -7.03 -5.82 1.29
N GLY A 86 -7.30 -5.39 2.52
CA GLY A 86 -7.34 -6.29 3.68
C GLY A 86 -8.06 -5.74 4.90
N THR A 87 -8.27 -6.60 5.88
CA THR A 87 -8.99 -6.26 7.12
C THR A 87 -8.01 -6.29 8.29
N LEU A 88 -8.03 -5.24 9.12
CA LEU A 88 -7.23 -5.11 10.32
C LEU A 88 -7.89 -5.83 11.51
N PRO A 89 -7.11 -6.47 12.39
CA PRO A 89 -5.66 -6.64 12.30
C PRO A 89 -5.26 -7.64 11.20
N LEU A 90 -4.15 -7.35 10.50
CA LEU A 90 -3.66 -8.20 9.42
C LEU A 90 -3.16 -9.54 9.96
N SER A 91 -3.68 -10.63 9.39
CA SER A 91 -3.13 -11.98 9.58
C SER A 91 -1.75 -12.11 8.94
N SER A 92 -0.99 -13.14 9.35
CA SER A 92 0.34 -13.42 8.79
C SER A 92 0.34 -13.72 7.29
N SER A 93 -0.76 -14.22 6.73
CA SER A 93 -0.93 -14.36 5.28
C SER A 93 -1.14 -13.01 4.60
N GLN A 94 -2.03 -12.17 5.14
CA GLN A 94 -2.30 -10.82 4.61
C GLN A 94 -1.07 -9.92 4.65
N LYS A 95 -0.24 -10.00 5.70
CA LYS A 95 1.04 -9.28 5.76
C LYS A 95 1.99 -9.68 4.64
N ARG A 96 2.12 -10.99 4.39
CA ARG A 96 2.97 -11.51 3.31
C ARG A 96 2.45 -11.12 1.93
N GLU A 97 1.14 -11.18 1.75
CA GLU A 97 0.50 -10.75 0.51
C GLU A 97 0.70 -9.25 0.25
N LEU A 98 0.41 -8.41 1.24
CA LEU A 98 0.65 -6.96 1.18
C LEU A 98 2.10 -6.67 0.83
N TRP A 99 3.04 -7.33 1.51
CA TRP A 99 4.47 -7.18 1.23
C TRP A 99 4.83 -7.60 -0.21
N SER A 100 4.30 -8.74 -0.68
CA SER A 100 4.47 -9.21 -2.06
C SER A 100 3.99 -8.18 -3.08
N ARG A 101 2.83 -7.56 -2.82
CA ARG A 101 2.25 -6.54 -3.69
C ARG A 101 3.12 -5.29 -3.71
N LEU A 102 3.57 -4.82 -2.56
CA LEU A 102 4.48 -3.67 -2.45
C LEU A 102 5.81 -3.92 -3.19
N CYS A 103 6.39 -5.12 -3.08
CA CYS A 103 7.59 -5.49 -3.85
C CYS A 103 7.32 -5.40 -5.37
N SER A 104 6.17 -5.90 -5.83
CA SER A 104 5.82 -5.93 -7.26
C SER A 104 5.57 -4.53 -7.82
N LEU A 105 4.93 -3.66 -7.03
CA LEU A 105 4.67 -2.27 -7.40
C LEU A 105 5.96 -1.44 -7.49
N ASN A 106 6.95 -1.75 -6.66
CA ASN A 106 8.28 -1.13 -6.73
C ASN A 106 9.12 -1.65 -7.90
N ALA A 107 8.92 -2.90 -8.35
CA ALA A 107 9.68 -3.51 -9.44
C ALA A 107 9.12 -3.22 -10.85
N ALA A 108 7.83 -2.86 -10.95
CA ALA A 108 7.17 -2.54 -12.21
C ALA A 108 7.36 -1.06 -12.65
N ARG A 109 8.30 -0.34 -12.03
CA ARG A 109 8.63 1.06 -12.34
C ARG A 109 10.04 1.19 -12.88
#